data_AF-A0A2N0NJ17-F1
#
_entry.id   AF-A0A2N0NJ17-F1
#
_cell.length_a   1.000
_cell.length_b   1.000
_cell.length_c   1.000
_cell.angle_alpha   90.00
_cell.angle_beta   90.00
_cell.angle_gamma   90.00
#
_symmetry.space_group_name_H-M   'P 1'
#
loop_
_entity.id
_entity.type
_entity.pdbx_description
1 polymer ?
#
loop_
_entity_poly.entity_id
_entity_poly.type
_entity_poly.pdbx_seq_one_letter_code
_entity_poly.pdbx_strand_id
1 'polypeptide(L)'
;MNVDIELMKESQNDETPKLHDDDNLFRKQGPGMFRCRKEEKETWEHIWHNEVTIDEIVQESIYRFERSLEDDDQHDEVKILRNYNFDFIRILESLSIILRGKSRIWEILRGVYNENFNLLANKKEEKAIIKRLWNFIYEEFKNRIWIPRCKEIKRLETKEGIQKMDLRKKRNRKDEDVTLDNDIEKEKSTKIEKHNKY
;
A
#
# COMPACT_ATOMS: atom_id res chain seq x y z
N MET A 1 -30.61 62.89 52.24
CA MET A 1 -29.33 62.38 51.70
C MET A 1 -29.07 61.10 52.48
N ASN A 2 -29.63 59.94 52.12
CA ASN A 2 -29.47 59.16 50.87
C ASN A 2 -27.98 59.15 50.49
N VAL A 3 -27.27 58.03 50.52
CA VAL A 3 -27.61 56.79 49.80
C VAL A 3 -27.22 55.54 50.62
N ASP A 4 -28.17 54.60 50.62
CA ASP A 4 -28.12 53.23 51.11
C ASP A 4 -27.13 52.35 50.34
N ILE A 5 -26.50 51.37 51.01
CA ILE A 5 -26.10 50.11 50.35
C ILE A 5 -26.66 48.97 51.18
N GLU A 6 -27.89 48.60 50.82
CA GLU A 6 -28.63 47.44 51.28
C GLU A 6 -28.33 46.24 50.38
N LEU A 7 -28.35 45.04 50.98
CA LEU A 7 -28.72 43.75 50.39
C LEU A 7 -27.93 43.20 49.19
N MET A 8 -27.19 42.13 49.45
CA MET A 8 -27.23 40.93 48.59
C MET A 8 -27.25 39.65 49.44
N LYS A 9 -28.47 39.19 49.75
CA LYS A 9 -28.80 37.76 49.79
C LYS A 9 -29.67 37.51 48.57
N GLU A 10 -29.16 36.82 47.57
CA GLU A 10 -30.00 36.09 46.63
C GLU A 10 -29.37 34.74 46.34
N SER A 11 -30.08 33.70 46.77
CA SER A 11 -30.02 32.36 46.22
C SER A 11 -30.59 32.43 44.80
N GLN A 12 -29.77 32.16 43.80
CA GLN A 12 -30.25 31.79 42.48
C GLN A 12 -29.67 30.44 42.11
N ASN A 13 -30.59 29.48 41.96
CA ASN A 13 -30.36 28.29 41.15
C ASN A 13 -29.98 28.76 39.75
N ASP A 14 -28.84 28.30 39.24
CA ASP A 14 -28.62 28.30 37.81
C ASP A 14 -28.07 26.93 37.42
N GLU A 15 -28.96 26.14 36.82
CA GLU A 15 -28.63 24.89 36.17
C GLU A 15 -27.63 25.21 35.05
N THR A 16 -26.34 25.01 35.33
CA THR A 16 -25.33 25.08 34.28
C THR A 16 -25.68 24.03 33.23
N PRO A 17 -25.95 24.42 31.97
CA PRO A 17 -26.19 23.47 30.91
C PRO A 17 -24.92 22.64 30.78
N LYS A 18 -25.06 21.32 30.93
CA LYS A 18 -23.99 20.39 30.57
C LYS A 18 -23.57 20.73 29.15
N LEU A 19 -22.37 21.28 29.00
CA LEU A 19 -21.70 21.40 27.72
C LEU A 19 -21.71 20.01 27.12
N HIS A 20 -22.59 19.84 26.14
CA HIS A 20 -22.60 18.70 25.26
C HIS A 20 -21.24 18.73 24.57
N ASP A 21 -20.45 17.67 24.73
CA ASP A 21 -19.17 17.48 24.06
C ASP A 21 -19.39 17.44 22.54
N ASP A 22 -19.53 18.61 21.93
CA ASP A 22 -19.67 18.83 20.49
C ASP A 22 -18.30 19.02 19.82
N ASP A 23 -17.23 18.48 20.40
CA ASP A 23 -15.91 18.32 19.76
C ASP A 23 -15.86 17.11 18.80
N ASN A 24 -17.02 16.66 18.31
CA ASN A 24 -17.15 15.67 17.23
C ASN A 24 -17.31 16.32 15.84
N LEU A 25 -16.87 17.57 15.67
CA LEU A 25 -16.82 18.23 14.36
C LEU A 25 -15.62 17.82 13.49
N PHE A 26 -14.83 16.82 13.91
CA PHE A 26 -13.78 16.21 13.05
C PHE A 26 -14.29 15.06 12.16
N ARG A 27 -15.60 14.77 12.17
CA ARG A 27 -16.16 13.58 11.49
C ARG A 27 -16.66 13.80 10.06
N LYS A 28 -16.24 14.87 9.39
CA LYS A 28 -16.63 15.18 7.99
C LYS A 28 -15.47 15.44 7.03
N GLN A 29 -14.29 14.90 7.31
CA GLN A 29 -13.30 14.70 6.26
C GLN A 29 -13.42 13.24 5.78
N GLY A 30 -13.74 13.06 4.50
CA GLY A 30 -13.53 11.76 3.83
C GLY A 30 -12.10 11.27 4.09
N PRO A 31 -11.80 9.97 3.96
CA PRO A 31 -10.60 9.36 4.54
C PRO A 31 -9.31 9.90 3.89
N GLY A 32 -8.85 11.06 4.35
CA GLY A 32 -7.50 11.56 4.17
C GLY A 32 -6.54 10.59 4.86
N MET A 33 -5.42 10.31 4.19
CA MET A 33 -4.60 9.15 4.49
C MET A 33 -3.81 9.29 5.80
N PHE A 34 -4.37 8.71 6.87
CA PHE A 34 -3.71 8.50 8.18
C PHE A 34 -2.31 7.85 8.05
N ARG A 35 -2.10 7.02 7.03
CA ARG A 35 -0.87 6.22 6.85
C ARG A 35 0.29 6.94 6.12
N CYS A 36 0.08 8.10 5.47
CA CYS A 36 1.17 8.83 4.81
C CYS A 36 1.24 10.33 5.15
N ARG A 37 0.42 10.81 6.10
CA ARG A 37 0.37 12.24 6.48
C ARG A 37 0.07 13.19 5.30
N LYS A 38 -0.59 12.72 4.24
CA LYS A 38 -1.12 13.55 3.16
C LYS A 38 -2.64 13.53 3.16
N GLU A 39 -3.24 14.68 2.87
CA GLU A 39 -4.69 14.82 2.66
C GLU A 39 -5.11 14.31 1.27
N GLU A 40 -4.72 13.09 0.93
CA GLU A 40 -5.05 12.43 -0.32
C GLU A 40 -5.74 11.08 -0.07
N LYS A 41 -6.49 10.59 -1.06
CA LYS A 41 -7.09 9.24 -1.01
C LYS A 41 -5.96 8.20 -1.07
N GLU A 42 -5.91 7.31 -0.08
CA GLU A 42 -4.93 6.21 -0.04
C GLU A 42 -5.05 5.34 -1.30
N THR A 43 -4.01 5.35 -2.14
CA THR A 43 -3.88 4.47 -3.29
C THR A 43 -2.77 3.47 -3.02
N TRP A 44 -2.78 2.35 -3.75
CA TRP A 44 -1.69 1.39 -3.70
C TRP A 44 -0.34 2.05 -4.04
N GLU A 45 -0.31 3.09 -4.85
CA GLU A 45 0.92 3.82 -5.18
C GLU A 45 1.53 4.54 -3.97
N HIS A 46 0.67 5.10 -3.10
CA HIS A 46 1.08 5.74 -1.84
C HIS A 46 1.67 4.78 -0.81
N ILE A 47 1.37 3.49 -0.90
CA ILE A 47 1.92 2.46 0.00
C ILE A 47 3.39 2.19 -0.34
N TRP A 48 3.78 2.36 -1.61
CA TRP A 48 5.08 1.96 -2.15
C TRP A 48 6.03 3.13 -2.41
N HIS A 49 5.64 4.38 -2.10
CA HIS A 49 6.55 5.52 -2.13
C HIS A 49 7.58 5.41 -1.00
N ASN A 50 8.86 5.26 -1.35
CA ASN A 50 9.98 5.27 -0.42
C ASN A 50 10.97 6.38 -0.79
N GLU A 51 11.87 6.70 0.14
CA GLU A 51 12.96 7.67 -0.07
C GLU A 51 14.01 7.15 -1.08
N VAL A 52 14.23 5.84 -1.12
CA VAL A 52 15.11 5.16 -2.08
C VAL A 52 14.31 4.81 -3.33
N THR A 53 14.87 5.08 -4.51
CA THR A 53 14.18 4.73 -5.75
C THR A 53 14.11 3.21 -5.91
N ILE A 54 13.00 2.71 -6.46
CA ILE A 54 12.80 1.28 -6.73
C ILE A 54 13.94 0.75 -7.62
N ASP A 55 14.42 1.58 -8.54
CA ASP A 55 15.51 1.25 -9.46
C ASP A 55 16.86 1.10 -8.74
N GLU A 56 17.18 1.99 -7.78
CA GLU A 56 18.39 1.86 -6.95
C GLU A 56 18.42 0.53 -6.20
N ILE A 57 17.29 0.11 -5.63
CA ILE A 57 17.20 -1.18 -4.93
C ILE A 57 17.48 -2.33 -5.90
N VAL A 58 16.93 -2.30 -7.11
CA VAL A 58 17.19 -3.35 -8.12
C VAL A 58 18.67 -3.41 -8.48
N GLN A 59 19.28 -2.27 -8.83
CA GLN A 59 20.68 -2.22 -9.25
C GLN A 59 21.62 -2.69 -8.13
N GLU A 60 21.39 -2.23 -6.90
CA GLU A 60 22.17 -2.66 -5.74
C GLU A 60 21.94 -4.14 -5.44
N SER A 61 20.72 -4.65 -5.62
CA SER A 61 20.41 -6.07 -5.42
C SER A 61 21.15 -6.96 -6.42
N ILE A 62 21.20 -6.57 -7.71
CA ILE A 62 21.96 -7.29 -8.74
C ILE A 62 23.45 -7.32 -8.37
N TYR A 63 24.01 -6.16 -7.99
CA TYR A 63 25.40 -6.07 -7.56
C TYR A 63 25.70 -6.95 -6.35
N ARG A 64 24.87 -6.88 -5.30
CA ARG A 64 25.04 -7.70 -4.08
C ARG A 64 24.91 -9.19 -4.35
N PHE A 65 23.98 -9.58 -5.23
CA PHE A 65 23.83 -10.97 -5.64
C PHE A 65 25.08 -11.47 -6.37
N GLU A 66 25.60 -10.69 -7.33
CA GLU A 66 26.86 -11.02 -8.00
C GLU A 66 28.02 -11.17 -7.01
N ARG A 67 28.15 -10.24 -6.06
CA ARG A 67 29.17 -10.32 -5.01
C ARG A 67 29.04 -11.57 -4.15
N SER A 68 27.82 -11.96 -3.75
CA SER A 68 27.63 -13.21 -3.00
C SER A 68 28.06 -14.45 -3.78
N LEU A 69 27.88 -14.46 -5.11
CA LEU A 69 28.37 -15.57 -5.95
C LEU A 69 29.89 -15.56 -6.08
N GLU A 70 30.52 -14.37 -6.13
CA GLU A 70 31.98 -14.23 -6.12
C GLU A 70 32.59 -14.72 -4.80
N ASP A 71 31.98 -14.35 -3.67
CA ASP A 71 32.43 -14.74 -2.33
C ASP A 71 32.29 -16.25 -2.07
N ASP A 72 31.31 -16.90 -2.71
CA ASP A 72 31.06 -18.35 -2.65
C ASP A 72 31.88 -19.16 -3.69
N ASP A 73 32.83 -18.52 -4.39
CA ASP A 73 33.65 -19.12 -5.47
C ASP A 73 32.82 -19.72 -6.64
N GLN A 74 31.59 -19.24 -6.85
CA GLN A 74 30.66 -19.73 -7.87
C GLN A 74 30.90 -19.09 -9.24
N HIS A 75 32.13 -19.16 -9.74
CA HIS A 75 32.58 -18.42 -10.93
C HIS A 75 31.77 -18.73 -12.21
N ASP A 76 31.27 -19.95 -12.39
CA ASP A 76 30.44 -20.29 -13.54
C ASP A 76 29.05 -19.65 -13.45
N GLU A 77 28.50 -19.52 -12.24
CA GLU A 77 27.24 -18.81 -12.02
C GLU A 77 27.38 -17.31 -12.27
N VAL A 78 28.52 -16.72 -11.88
CA VAL A 78 28.85 -15.32 -12.18
C VAL A 78 28.91 -15.08 -13.69
N LYS A 79 29.51 -16.00 -14.47
CA LYS A 79 29.51 -15.90 -15.94
C LYS A 79 28.09 -15.96 -16.51
N ILE A 80 27.27 -16.88 -16.02
CA ILE A 80 25.87 -17.00 -16.44
C ILE A 80 25.11 -15.71 -16.13
N LEU A 81 25.25 -15.18 -14.90
CA LEU A 81 24.62 -13.95 -14.47
C LEU A 81 25.00 -12.78 -15.39
N ARG A 82 26.30 -12.56 -15.61
CA ARG A 82 26.80 -11.50 -16.50
C ARG A 82 26.29 -11.65 -17.93
N ASN A 83 26.15 -12.87 -18.44
CA ASN A 83 25.61 -13.12 -19.78
C ASN A 83 24.13 -12.70 -19.91
N TYR A 84 23.33 -12.86 -18.86
CA TYR A 84 21.89 -12.56 -18.88
C TYR A 84 21.50 -11.23 -18.22
N ASN A 85 22.42 -10.54 -17.54
CA ASN A 85 22.14 -9.31 -16.78
C ASN A 85 21.44 -8.24 -17.63
N PHE A 86 21.95 -7.99 -18.84
CA PHE A 86 21.36 -6.98 -19.72
C PHE A 86 19.93 -7.35 -20.13
N ASP A 87 19.68 -8.59 -20.54
CA ASP A 87 18.35 -9.05 -20.93
C ASP A 87 17.38 -9.07 -19.75
N PHE A 88 17.88 -9.44 -18.56
CA PHE A 88 17.11 -9.42 -17.32
C PHE A 88 16.65 -8.00 -16.97
N ILE A 89 17.57 -7.02 -16.98
CA ILE A 89 17.25 -5.60 -16.74
C ILE A 89 16.29 -5.08 -17.81
N ARG A 90 16.49 -5.42 -19.08
CA ARG A 90 15.59 -5.02 -20.16
C ARG A 90 14.17 -5.53 -19.94
N ILE A 91 14.00 -6.78 -19.46
CA ILE A 91 12.68 -7.29 -19.07
C ILE A 91 12.13 -6.46 -17.93
N LEU A 92 12.90 -6.17 -16.88
CA LEU A 92 12.43 -5.37 -15.75
C LEU A 92 11.92 -3.98 -16.15
N GLU A 93 12.67 -3.27 -16.99
CA GLU A 93 12.36 -1.90 -17.40
C GLU A 93 11.19 -1.84 -18.38
N SER A 94 10.93 -2.93 -19.12
CA SER A 94 9.85 -2.97 -20.10
C SER A 94 8.46 -2.84 -19.46
N LEU A 95 7.49 -2.38 -20.25
CA LEU A 95 6.13 -2.11 -19.81
C LEU A 95 5.42 -3.35 -19.30
N SER A 96 4.82 -3.25 -18.11
CA SER A 96 3.98 -4.30 -17.53
C SER A 96 2.64 -4.36 -18.26
N ILE A 97 2.24 -5.58 -18.64
CA ILE A 97 0.92 -5.86 -19.23
C ILE A 97 -0.15 -5.86 -18.14
N ILE A 98 0.22 -6.32 -16.94
CA ILE A 98 -0.70 -6.47 -15.80
C ILE A 98 -0.87 -5.12 -15.09
N LEU A 99 0.19 -4.32 -14.99
CA LEU A 99 0.23 -3.02 -14.34
C LEU A 99 0.37 -1.91 -15.37
N ARG A 100 -0.76 -1.48 -15.96
CA ARG A 100 -0.78 -0.46 -17.01
C ARG A 100 -0.05 0.81 -16.57
N GLY A 101 0.83 1.31 -17.44
CA GLY A 101 1.62 2.53 -17.19
C GLY A 101 2.79 2.34 -16.21
N LYS A 102 3.12 1.10 -15.82
CA LYS A 102 4.26 0.77 -14.95
C LYS A 102 5.23 -0.17 -15.67
N SER A 103 6.48 -0.20 -15.22
CA SER A 103 7.47 -1.19 -15.65
C SER A 103 7.25 -2.54 -14.95
N ARG A 104 7.85 -3.61 -15.46
CA ARG A 104 7.82 -4.94 -14.85
C ARG A 104 8.56 -5.01 -13.51
N ILE A 105 9.39 -4.02 -13.15
CA ILE A 105 9.95 -3.91 -11.78
C ILE A 105 8.82 -3.89 -10.74
N TRP A 106 7.70 -3.23 -11.06
CA TRP A 106 6.53 -3.20 -10.19
C TRP A 106 5.85 -4.57 -10.01
N GLU A 107 6.03 -5.49 -10.96
CA GLU A 107 5.56 -6.88 -10.81
C GLU A 107 6.37 -7.57 -9.70
N ILE A 108 7.70 -7.41 -9.70
CA ILE A 108 8.56 -7.95 -8.62
C ILE A 108 8.23 -7.30 -7.28
N LEU A 109 8.05 -5.98 -7.25
CA LEU A 109 7.66 -5.26 -6.05
C LEU A 109 6.32 -5.73 -5.46
N ARG A 110 5.50 -6.48 -6.20
CA ARG A 110 4.26 -7.10 -5.73
C ARG A 110 4.35 -8.63 -5.59
N GLY A 111 5.50 -9.22 -5.86
CA GLY A 111 5.70 -10.67 -5.86
C GLY A 111 5.08 -11.41 -7.03
N VAL A 112 4.84 -10.73 -8.15
CA VAL A 112 4.31 -11.32 -9.39
C VAL A 112 5.48 -11.76 -10.26
N TYR A 113 5.64 -13.08 -10.43
CA TYR A 113 6.69 -13.65 -11.26
C TYR A 113 6.33 -13.54 -12.74
N ASN A 114 7.27 -13.07 -13.57
CA ASN A 114 7.07 -12.95 -15.01
C ASN A 114 7.66 -14.16 -15.76
N GLU A 115 6.84 -14.85 -16.55
CA GLU A 115 7.27 -16.03 -17.29
C GLU A 115 8.33 -15.74 -18.36
N ASN A 116 8.48 -14.48 -18.81
CA ASN A 116 9.52 -14.08 -19.76
C ASN A 116 10.94 -14.39 -19.25
N PHE A 117 11.15 -14.41 -17.93
CA PHE A 117 12.43 -14.81 -17.35
C PHE A 117 12.77 -16.28 -17.65
N ASN A 118 11.76 -17.15 -17.81
CA ASN A 118 11.97 -18.55 -18.20
C ASN A 118 12.40 -18.72 -19.66
N LEU A 119 12.19 -17.69 -20.49
CA LEU A 119 12.55 -17.68 -21.91
C LEU A 119 13.97 -17.16 -22.15
N LEU A 120 14.61 -16.55 -21.15
CA LEU A 120 15.97 -16.02 -21.25
C LEU A 120 16.99 -17.12 -21.53
N ALA A 121 16.85 -18.27 -20.86
CA ALA A 121 17.78 -19.37 -20.97
C ALA A 121 17.07 -20.64 -21.43
N ASN A 122 17.80 -21.54 -22.10
CA ASN A 122 17.28 -22.87 -22.45
C ASN A 122 17.70 -23.93 -21.43
N LYS A 123 18.89 -23.79 -20.85
CA LYS A 123 19.42 -24.74 -19.87
C LYS A 123 18.79 -24.55 -18.49
N LYS A 124 18.55 -25.67 -17.81
CA LYS A 124 17.94 -25.67 -16.46
C LYS A 124 18.78 -24.95 -15.42
N GLU A 125 20.11 -25.11 -15.48
CA GLU A 125 21.06 -24.47 -14.56
C GLU A 125 21.03 -22.95 -14.71
N GLU A 126 21.07 -22.45 -15.94
CA GLU A 126 21.00 -21.02 -16.23
C GLU A 126 19.66 -20.41 -15.77
N LYS A 127 18.53 -21.10 -16.01
CA LYS A 127 17.22 -20.70 -15.47
C LYS A 127 17.21 -20.63 -13.95
N ALA A 128 17.92 -21.53 -13.27
CA ALA A 128 17.99 -21.54 -11.81
C ALA A 128 18.72 -20.30 -11.28
N ILE A 129 19.78 -19.83 -11.95
CA ILE A 129 20.48 -18.59 -11.59
C ILE A 129 19.54 -17.39 -11.71
N ILE A 130 18.87 -17.27 -12.86
CA ILE A 130 17.93 -16.17 -13.14
C ILE A 130 16.79 -16.15 -12.11
N LYS A 131 16.26 -17.32 -11.75
CA LYS A 131 15.23 -17.43 -10.71
C LYS A 131 15.75 -17.06 -9.33
N ARG A 132 16.98 -17.45 -8.98
CA ARG A 132 17.63 -17.03 -7.72
C ARG A 132 17.81 -15.52 -7.66
N LEU A 133 18.29 -14.89 -8.74
CA LEU A 133 18.39 -13.44 -8.84
C LEU A 133 17.03 -12.76 -8.62
N TRP A 134 15.99 -13.24 -9.31
CA TRP A 134 14.64 -12.70 -9.15
C TRP A 134 14.16 -12.79 -7.69
N ASN A 135 14.34 -13.94 -7.05
CA ASN A 135 13.98 -14.14 -5.65
C ASN A 135 14.79 -13.23 -4.71
N PHE A 136 16.07 -13.02 -5.01
CA PHE A 136 16.94 -12.15 -4.23
C PHE A 136 16.43 -10.70 -4.26
N ILE A 137 16.14 -10.16 -5.45
CA ILE A 137 15.59 -8.80 -5.61
C ILE A 137 14.24 -8.66 -4.89
N TYR A 138 13.38 -9.69 -5.01
CA TYR A 138 12.10 -9.71 -4.32
C TYR A 138 12.27 -9.61 -2.78
N GLU A 139 13.19 -10.39 -2.21
CA GLU A 139 13.46 -10.34 -0.77
C GLU A 139 14.08 -8.99 -0.35
N GLU A 140 14.93 -8.38 -1.19
CA GLU A 140 15.45 -7.03 -0.94
C GLU A 140 14.33 -5.98 -0.88
N PHE A 141 13.34 -6.04 -1.80
CA PHE A 141 12.16 -5.18 -1.71
C PHE A 141 11.36 -5.43 -0.44
N LYS A 142 11.15 -6.70 -0.08
CA LYS A 142 10.41 -7.05 1.12
C LYS A 142 11.12 -6.54 2.39
N ASN A 143 12.43 -6.64 2.45
CA ASN A 143 13.23 -6.23 3.60
C ASN A 143 13.36 -4.71 3.73
N ARG A 144 13.54 -4.00 2.62
CA ARG A 144 13.78 -2.55 2.61
C ARG A 144 12.50 -1.72 2.56
N ILE A 145 11.43 -2.26 1.96
CA ILE A 145 10.18 -1.53 1.77
C ILE A 145 9.08 -2.14 2.64
N TRP A 146 8.74 -3.40 2.39
CA TRP A 146 7.48 -3.96 2.92
C TRP A 146 7.52 -4.08 4.44
N ILE A 147 8.58 -4.64 5.00
CA ILE A 147 8.72 -4.86 6.45
C ILE A 147 8.79 -3.52 7.20
N PRO A 148 9.65 -2.55 6.82
CA PRO A 148 9.68 -1.23 7.45
C PRO A 148 8.32 -0.53 7.39
N ARG A 149 7.65 -0.60 6.24
CA ARG A 149 6.32 0.00 6.07
C ARG A 149 5.27 -0.65 6.96
N CYS A 150 5.24 -1.98 7.04
CA CYS A 150 4.36 -2.71 7.95
C CYS A 150 4.60 -2.32 9.41
N LYS A 151 5.86 -2.16 9.82
CA LYS A 151 6.21 -1.69 11.17
C LYS A 151 5.71 -0.27 11.42
N GLU A 152 5.89 0.63 10.45
CA GLU A 152 5.41 2.02 10.57
C GLU A 152 3.89 2.11 10.64
N ILE A 153 3.17 1.36 9.78
CA ILE A 153 1.70 1.30 9.83
C ILE A 153 1.24 0.82 11.20
N LYS A 154 1.84 -0.24 11.73
CA LYS A 154 1.51 -0.75 13.06
C LYS A 154 1.76 0.28 14.17
N ARG A 155 2.85 1.04 14.07
CA ARG A 155 3.16 2.13 15.01
C ARG A 155 2.12 3.24 14.96
N LEU A 156 1.72 3.66 13.77
CA LEU A 156 0.69 4.66 13.55
C LEU A 156 -0.66 4.18 14.10
N GLU A 157 -1.09 2.96 13.76
CA GLU A 157 -2.34 2.37 14.27
C GLU A 157 -2.36 2.29 15.81
N THR A 158 -1.24 1.94 16.42
CA THR A 158 -1.10 1.92 17.89
C THR A 158 -1.25 3.31 18.49
N LYS A 159 -0.68 4.35 17.86
CA LYS A 159 -0.75 5.74 18.34
C LYS A 159 -2.20 6.26 18.35
N GLU A 160 -3.02 5.85 17.40
CA GLU A 160 -4.45 6.22 17.34
C GLU A 160 -5.36 5.28 18.12
N GLY A 161 -4.80 4.29 18.82
CA GLY A 161 -5.59 3.29 19.54
C GLY A 161 -6.40 2.36 18.65
N ILE A 162 -6.07 2.25 17.35
CA ILE A 162 -6.77 1.36 16.41
C ILE A 162 -6.38 -0.08 16.72
N GLN A 163 -7.35 -0.89 17.13
CA GLN A 163 -7.13 -2.31 17.38
C GLN A 163 -7.45 -3.16 16.15
N LYS A 164 -6.92 -4.39 16.12
CA LYS A 164 -7.23 -5.36 15.06
C LYS A 164 -8.74 -5.59 14.89
N MET A 165 -9.52 -5.48 15.96
CA MET A 165 -10.98 -5.61 15.90
C MET A 165 -11.63 -4.48 15.10
N ASP A 166 -11.12 -3.26 15.20
CA ASP A 166 -11.63 -2.09 14.48
C ASP A 166 -11.35 -2.20 12.98
N LEU A 167 -10.17 -2.71 12.63
CA LEU A 167 -9.80 -3.01 11.24
C LEU A 167 -10.72 -4.08 10.62
N ARG A 168 -11.05 -5.14 11.37
CA ARG A 168 -11.98 -6.20 10.92
C ARG A 168 -13.40 -5.65 10.72
N LYS A 169 -13.89 -4.85 11.68
CA LYS A 169 -15.21 -4.20 11.58
C LYS A 169 -15.30 -3.27 10.36
N LYS A 170 -14.23 -2.54 10.05
CA LYS A 170 -14.16 -1.67 8.86
C LYS A 170 -14.15 -2.45 7.54
N ARG A 171 -13.52 -3.62 7.49
CA ARG A 171 -13.53 -4.49 6.29
C ARG A 171 -14.95 -4.99 5.98
N ASN A 172 -15.65 -5.52 6.98
CA ASN A 172 -16.99 -6.06 6.77
C ASN A 172 -17.99 -4.99 6.29
N ARG A 173 -17.90 -3.75 6.80
CA ARG A 173 -18.74 -2.63 6.31
C ARG A 173 -18.45 -2.25 4.87
N LYS A 174 -17.19 -2.36 4.41
CA LYS A 174 -16.83 -2.10 3.01
C LYS A 174 -17.30 -3.23 2.09
N ASP A 175 -17.25 -4.47 2.55
CA ASP A 175 -17.74 -5.61 1.76
C ASP A 175 -19.27 -5.53 1.59
N GLU A 176 -20.00 -5.07 2.60
CA GLU A 176 -21.45 -4.78 2.51
C GLU A 176 -21.77 -3.63 1.53
N ASP A 177 -20.96 -2.58 1.51
CA ASP A 177 -21.11 -1.43 0.59
C ASP A 177 -20.77 -1.82 -0.88
N VAL A 178 -19.75 -2.67 -1.08
CA VAL A 178 -19.38 -3.20 -2.41
C VAL A 178 -20.41 -4.21 -2.94
N THR A 179 -21.12 -4.94 -2.07
CA THR A 179 -22.27 -5.76 -2.52
C THR A 179 -23.45 -4.90 -2.95
N LEU A 180 -23.71 -3.77 -2.27
CA LEU A 180 -24.77 -2.83 -2.66
C LEU A 180 -24.49 -2.16 -4.01
N ASP A 181 -23.25 -1.73 -4.29
CA ASP A 181 -22.91 -1.11 -5.57
C ASP A 181 -23.03 -2.08 -6.77
N ASN A 182 -22.64 -3.36 -6.59
CA ASN A 182 -22.79 -4.39 -7.63
C ASN A 182 -24.27 -4.76 -7.89
N ASP A 183 -25.11 -4.70 -6.86
CA ASP A 183 -26.55 -4.94 -7.00
C ASP A 183 -27.26 -3.75 -7.68
N ILE A 184 -26.82 -2.51 -7.45
CA ILE A 184 -27.34 -1.31 -8.13
C ILE A 184 -26.99 -1.30 -9.63
N GLU A 185 -25.80 -1.76 -10.04
CA GLU A 185 -25.45 -1.89 -11.46
C GLU A 185 -26.24 -3.00 -12.18
N LYS A 186 -26.55 -4.10 -11.49
CA LYS A 186 -27.43 -5.16 -12.01
C LYS A 186 -28.88 -4.68 -12.19
N GLU A 187 -29.39 -3.87 -11.26
CA GLU A 187 -30.75 -3.30 -11.37
C GLU A 187 -30.88 -2.26 -12.50
N LYS A 188 -29.83 -1.49 -12.79
CA LYS A 188 -29.82 -0.55 -13.92
C LYS A 188 -29.77 -1.28 -15.27
N SER A 189 -28.99 -2.35 -15.37
CA SER A 189 -28.87 -3.17 -16.58
C SER A 189 -30.17 -3.91 -16.90
N THR A 190 -30.88 -4.43 -15.89
CA THR A 190 -32.17 -5.12 -16.07
C THR A 190 -33.34 -4.18 -16.35
N LYS A 191 -33.26 -2.89 -15.97
CA LYS A 191 -34.26 -1.88 -16.37
C LYS A 191 -34.11 -1.45 -17.84
N ILE A 192 -32.90 -1.40 -18.37
CA ILE A 192 -32.64 -1.05 -19.78
C ILE A 192 -33.12 -2.16 -20.73
N GLU A 193 -32.93 -3.44 -20.37
CA GLU A 193 -33.42 -4.58 -21.16
C GLU A 193 -34.95 -4.69 -21.21
N LYS A 194 -35.67 -4.20 -20.19
CA LYS A 194 -37.14 -4.21 -20.16
C LYS A 194 -37.78 -3.08 -20.98
N HIS A 195 -37.04 -2.03 -21.34
CA HIS A 195 -37.56 -0.90 -22.14
C HIS A 195 -37.35 -1.08 -23.66
N ASN A 196 -36.49 -2.00 -24.09
CA ASN A 196 -36.22 -2.27 -25.52
C ASN A 196 -37.01 -3.45 -26.09
N LYS A 197 -38.12 -3.84 -25.45
CA LYS A 197 -38.92 -4.99 -25.87
C LYS A 197 -40.40 -4.64 -26.02
N TYR A 198 -40.71 -3.62 -26.82
CA TYR A 198 -41.99 -3.46 -27.52
C TYR A 198 -41.75 -2.72 -28.83
#